data_AF-A0A6P0S329-F1
#
_entry.id   AF-A0A6P0S329-F1
#
_cell.length_a   1.000
_cell.length_b   1.000
_cell.length_c   1.000
_cell.angle_alpha   90.00
_cell.angle_beta   90.00
_cell.angle_gamma   90.00
#
_symmetry.space_group_name_H-M   'P 1'
#
loop_
_entity.id
_entity.type
_entity.pdbx_description
1 polymer ?
#
loop_
_entity_poly.entity_id
_entity_poly.type
_entity_poly.pdbx_seq_one_letter_code
_entity_poly.pdbx_strand_id
1 'polypeptide(L)'
;VSDGWENDPPAGTAELLRVYRSKLDPQKKTSIIHCNPVFNANNFTLKRLSSLIPTVGLRDAEDLPVVLGFARFAEGNATLAELEEYLANRVQQVISNKRLTAN
;
A
#
# COMPACT_ATOMS: atom_id res chain seq x y z
N VAL A 1 6.63 1.68 10.29
CA VAL A 1 5.21 1.84 10.70
C VAL A 1 5.14 3.09 11.56
N SER A 2 4.19 3.98 11.31
CA SER A 2 4.08 5.29 11.96
C SER A 2 2.60 5.62 12.17
N ASP A 3 2.28 6.33 13.26
CA ASP A 3 0.96 6.94 13.53
C ASP A 3 0.79 8.30 12.82
N GLY A 4 1.78 8.66 12.02
CA GLY A 4 2.14 10.02 11.63
C GLY A 4 1.21 10.76 10.68
N TRP A 5 -0.09 10.45 10.59
CA TRP A 5 -1.04 11.43 10.05
C TRP A 5 -1.36 12.51 11.07
N GLU A 6 -1.64 12.12 12.31
CA GLU A 6 -2.07 13.05 13.37
C GLU A 6 -0.91 13.88 13.90
N ASN A 7 0.30 13.32 13.81
CA ASN A 7 1.53 13.95 14.26
C ASN A 7 2.36 14.54 13.11
N ASP A 8 1.87 14.55 11.86
CA ASP A 8 2.60 15.18 10.76
C ASP A 8 2.63 16.70 10.99
N PRO A 9 3.79 17.34 11.17
CA PRO A 9 3.84 18.79 11.07
C PRO A 9 3.41 19.20 9.66
N PRO A 10 2.88 20.42 9.45
CA PRO A 10 2.38 20.84 8.15
C PRO A 10 3.35 20.55 7.00
N ALA A 11 2.95 19.62 6.10
CA ALA A 11 3.73 19.13 4.96
C ALA A 11 5.10 18.49 5.30
N GLY A 12 5.36 18.12 6.56
CA GLY A 12 6.65 17.57 6.99
C GLY A 12 6.99 16.25 6.31
N THR A 13 6.05 15.30 6.31
CA THR A 13 6.22 14.03 5.62
C THR A 13 6.38 14.23 4.12
N ALA A 14 5.62 15.14 3.51
CA ALA A 14 5.73 15.43 2.08
C ALA A 14 7.13 15.97 1.72
N GLU A 15 7.68 16.87 2.52
CA GLU A 15 9.02 17.43 2.31
C GLU A 15 10.12 16.38 2.53
N LEU A 16 10.00 15.56 3.57
CA LEU A 16 10.90 14.43 3.81
C LEU A 16 10.91 13.47 2.61
N LEU A 17 9.73 13.10 2.11
CA LEU A 17 9.60 12.24 0.93
C LEU A 17 10.22 12.87 -0.31
N ARG A 18 10.05 14.18 -0.51
CA ARG A 18 10.66 14.93 -1.63
C ARG A 18 12.18 14.86 -1.56
N VAL A 19 12.77 15.10 -0.39
CA VAL A 19 14.23 15.01 -0.19
C VAL A 19 14.71 13.57 -0.37
N TYR A 20 14.04 12.59 0.26
CA TYR A 20 14.38 11.18 0.12
C TYR A 20 14.40 10.74 -1.35
N ARG A 21 13.32 11.01 -2.10
CA ARG A 21 13.19 10.64 -3.52
C ARG A 21 14.14 11.40 -4.43
N SER A 22 14.64 12.57 -4.05
CA SER A 22 15.56 13.36 -4.90
C SER A 22 17.04 13.16 -4.54
N LYS A 23 17.35 12.76 -3.31
CA LYS A 23 18.74 12.70 -2.80
C LYS A 23 19.19 11.30 -2.41
N LEU A 24 18.31 10.48 -1.85
CA LEU A 24 18.69 9.18 -1.27
C LEU A 24 18.26 8.00 -2.16
N ASP A 25 17.06 8.07 -2.74
CA ASP A 25 16.52 7.04 -3.61
C ASP A 25 15.95 7.61 -4.92
N PRO A 26 16.79 8.25 -5.77
CA PRO A 26 16.36 8.82 -7.04
C PRO A 26 15.88 7.77 -8.05
N GLN A 27 16.31 6.52 -7.89
CA GLN A 27 15.91 5.39 -8.74
C GLN A 27 14.64 4.70 -8.24
N LYS A 28 14.03 5.18 -7.14
CA LYS A 28 12.82 4.61 -6.54
C LYS A 28 12.91 3.11 -6.23
N LYS A 29 14.08 2.66 -5.76
CA LYS A 29 14.34 1.26 -5.38
C LYS A 29 13.59 0.84 -4.12
N THR A 30 13.22 1.79 -3.27
CA THR A 30 12.48 1.54 -2.04
C THR A 30 11.02 1.91 -2.21
N SER A 31 10.12 0.95 -2.01
CA SER A 31 8.67 1.21 -1.94
C SER A 31 8.30 1.83 -0.61
N ILE A 32 7.46 2.87 -0.65
CA ILE A 32 6.94 3.54 0.55
C ILE A 32 5.44 3.70 0.35
N ILE A 33 4.66 3.02 1.18
CA ILE A 33 3.21 2.96 1.05
C ILE A 33 2.59 3.45 2.35
N HIS A 34 1.64 4.37 2.25
CA HIS A 34 0.85 4.79 3.40
C HIS A 34 -0.41 3.93 3.50
N CYS A 35 -0.54 3.18 4.58
CA CYS A 35 -1.72 2.38 4.86
C CYS A 35 -2.60 3.09 5.89
N ASN A 36 -3.83 3.43 5.50
CA ASN A 36 -4.84 4.00 6.37
C ASN A 36 -5.84 2.94 6.82
N PRO A 37 -6.37 3.01 8.05
CA PRO A 37 -7.60 2.29 8.35
C PRO A 37 -8.75 2.83 7.49
N VAL A 38 -9.51 1.94 6.81
CA VAL A 38 -10.74 2.35 6.08
C VAL A 38 -11.92 2.57 7.02
N PHE A 39 -11.81 2.13 8.28
CA PHE A 39 -12.87 2.23 9.28
C PHE A 39 -12.91 3.60 9.96
N ASN A 40 -12.88 4.69 9.19
CA ASN A 40 -13.28 5.99 9.71
C ASN A 40 -14.81 6.09 9.63
N ALA A 41 -15.49 5.92 10.77
CA ALA A 41 -16.95 5.92 10.87
C ALA A 41 -17.64 7.19 10.36
N ASN A 42 -16.89 8.30 10.24
CA ASN A 42 -17.48 9.60 9.88
C ASN A 42 -17.51 9.86 8.37
N ASN A 43 -16.60 9.27 7.60
CA ASN A 43 -16.45 9.64 6.18
C ASN A 43 -15.98 8.54 5.24
N PHE A 44 -15.55 7.37 5.73
CA PHE A 44 -15.02 6.28 4.90
C PHE A 44 -13.96 6.73 3.86
N THR A 45 -13.22 7.81 4.15
CA THR A 45 -12.21 8.35 3.24
C THR A 45 -10.79 8.09 3.72
N LEU A 46 -9.85 8.03 2.77
CA LEU A 46 -8.43 7.88 3.05
C LEU A 46 -7.80 9.24 3.37
N LYS A 47 -6.95 9.27 4.40
CA LYS A 47 -6.17 10.45 4.78
C LYS A 47 -4.80 10.41 4.07
N ARG A 48 -4.55 11.26 3.07
CA ARG A 48 -3.32 11.18 2.26
C ARG A 48 -2.20 12.04 2.84
N LEU A 49 -1.12 11.42 3.32
CA LEU A 49 0.10 12.11 3.79
C LEU A 49 0.82 12.92 2.70
N SER A 50 0.87 12.40 1.48
CA SER A 50 1.55 13.06 0.36
C SER A 50 1.07 12.48 -0.96
N SER A 51 1.16 13.25 -2.04
CA SER A 51 0.99 12.75 -3.41
C SER A 51 2.19 11.93 -3.91
N LEU A 52 3.31 11.95 -3.19
CA LEU A 52 4.54 11.25 -3.58
C LEU A 52 4.55 9.75 -3.24
N ILE A 53 3.55 9.29 -2.46
CA ILE A 53 3.41 7.89 -2.08
C ILE A 53 1.97 7.41 -2.28
N PRO A 54 1.77 6.15 -2.71
CA PRO A 54 0.44 5.57 -2.77
C PRO A 54 -0.15 5.50 -1.36
N THR A 55 -1.45 5.79 -1.28
CA THR A 55 -2.25 5.62 -0.07
C THR A 55 -3.24 4.50 -0.28
N VAL A 56 -3.21 3.49 0.59
CA VAL A 56 -4.08 2.32 0.54
C VAL A 56 -4.89 2.21 1.82
N GLY A 57 -6.09 1.66 1.69
CA GLY A 57 -6.96 1.38 2.82
C GLY A 57 -6.76 -0.04 3.34
N LEU A 58 -6.76 -0.21 4.66
CA LEU A 58 -6.78 -1.50 5.36
C LEU A 58 -8.04 -1.57 6.23
N ARG A 59 -8.81 -2.64 6.05
CA ARG A 59 -9.99 -2.92 6.89
C ARG A 59 -9.57 -3.74 8.09
N ASP A 60 -8.96 -4.88 7.82
CA ASP A 60 -8.42 -5.80 8.79
C ASP A 60 -6.89 -5.90 8.60
N ALA A 61 -6.14 -6.15 9.67
CA ALA A 61 -4.67 -6.23 9.60
C ALA A 61 -4.21 -7.42 8.74
N GLU A 62 -5.03 -8.46 8.68
CA GLU A 62 -4.87 -9.67 7.90
C GLU A 62 -4.87 -9.40 6.39
N ASP A 63 -5.45 -8.28 5.94
CA ASP A 63 -5.46 -7.86 4.54
C ASP A 63 -4.14 -7.20 4.11
N LEU A 64 -3.27 -6.84 5.06
CA LEU A 64 -2.02 -6.12 4.78
C LEU A 64 -1.14 -6.81 3.72
N PRO A 65 -0.91 -8.14 3.74
CA PRO A 65 -0.10 -8.80 2.72
C PRO A 65 -0.69 -8.66 1.30
N VAL A 66 -2.02 -8.70 1.19
CA VAL A 66 -2.72 -8.54 -0.09
C VAL A 66 -2.58 -7.10 -0.59
N VAL A 67 -2.83 -6.14 0.30
CA VAL A 67 -2.74 -4.72 -0.02
C VAL A 67 -1.30 -4.30 -0.40
N LEU A 68 -0.28 -4.79 0.30
CA LEU A 68 1.12 -4.57 -0.07
C LEU A 68 1.48 -5.24 -1.40
N GLY A 69 0.89 -6.41 -1.68
CA GLY A 69 0.98 -7.07 -2.97
C GLY A 69 0.48 -6.16 -4.11
N PHE A 70 -0.65 -5.48 -3.92
CA PHE A 70 -1.20 -4.54 -4.91
C PHE A 70 -0.46 -3.21 -4.98
N ALA A 71 0.02 -2.69 -3.85
CA ALA A 71 0.60 -1.36 -3.77
C ALA A 71 1.87 -1.19 -4.63
N ARG A 72 2.63 -2.27 -4.90
CA ARG A 72 3.77 -2.23 -5.83
C ARG A 72 3.39 -1.81 -7.25
N PHE A 73 2.17 -2.14 -7.69
CA PHE A 73 1.64 -1.77 -9.00
C PHE A 73 1.18 -0.31 -9.02
N ALA A 74 0.68 0.20 -7.88
CA ALA A 74 0.28 1.60 -7.73
C ALA A 74 1.48 2.57 -7.76
N GLU A 75 2.69 2.12 -7.42
CA GLU A 75 3.92 2.93 -7.52
C GLU A 75 4.44 3.08 -8.97
N GLY A 76 3.87 2.34 -9.94
CA GLY A 76 4.30 2.35 -11.34
C GLY A 76 5.62 1.60 -11.59
N ASN A 77 6.09 0.83 -10.60
CA ASN A 77 7.32 0.04 -10.66
C ASN A 77 7.11 -1.38 -11.21
N ALA A 78 5.87 -1.73 -11.57
CA ALA A 78 5.50 -3.04 -12.10
C ALA A 78 4.54 -2.89 -13.30
N THR A 79 4.66 -3.81 -14.24
CA THR A 79 3.92 -3.90 -15.49
C THR A 79 2.54 -4.54 -15.31
N LEU A 80 1.66 -4.37 -16.30
CA LEU A 80 0.36 -5.07 -16.32
C LEU A 80 0.52 -6.59 -16.32
N ALA A 81 1.51 -7.13 -17.05
CA ALA A 81 1.77 -8.57 -17.10
C ALA A 81 2.14 -9.14 -15.72
N GLU A 82 2.98 -8.42 -14.95
CA GLU A 82 3.31 -8.80 -13.58
C GLU A 82 2.09 -8.76 -12.65
N LEU A 83 1.13 -7.84 -12.90
CA LEU A 83 -0.13 -7.79 -12.15
C LEU A 83 -1.01 -8.99 -12.47
N GLU A 84 -1.14 -9.34 -13.75
CA GLU A 84 -1.92 -10.50 -14.20
C GLU A 84 -1.35 -11.80 -13.63
N GLU A 85 -0.03 -11.98 -13.67
CA GLU A 85 0.64 -13.15 -13.07
C GLU A 85 0.44 -13.20 -11.56
N TYR A 86 0.61 -12.08 -10.86
CA TYR A 86 0.36 -11.99 -9.42
C TYR A 86 -1.09 -12.39 -9.08
N LEU A 87 -2.08 -11.88 -9.82
CA LEU A 87 -3.49 -12.19 -9.62
C LEU A 87 -3.78 -13.67 -9.89
N ALA A 88 -3.25 -14.25 -10.96
CA ALA A 88 -3.42 -15.66 -11.28
C ALA A 88 -2.91 -16.56 -10.14
N ASN A 89 -1.70 -16.27 -9.64
CA ASN A 89 -1.11 -16.98 -8.51
C ASN A 89 -1.95 -16.81 -7.23
N ARG A 90 -2.45 -15.59 -6.97
CA ARG A 90 -3.27 -15.31 -5.78
C ARG A 90 -4.60 -16.06 -5.81
N VAL A 91 -5.25 -16.13 -6.98
CA VAL A 91 -6.49 -16.90 -7.15
C VAL A 91 -6.28 -18.38 -6.87
N GLN A 92 -5.18 -18.96 -7.36
CA GLN A 92 -4.85 -20.37 -7.07
C GLN A 92 -4.67 -20.62 -5.57
N GLN A 93 -4.04 -19.71 -4.84
CA GLN A 93 -3.89 -19.82 -3.39
C GLN A 93 -5.25 -19.77 -2.68
N VAL A 94 -6.11 -18.83 -3.05
CA VAL A 94 -7.45 -18.68 -2.43
C VAL A 94 -8.32 -19.92 -2.69
N ILE A 95 -8.32 -20.44 -3.92
CA ILE A 95 -9.08 -21.64 -4.28
C ILE A 95 -8.52 -22.88 -3.56
N SER A 96 -7.20 -23.01 -3.49
CA SER A 96 -6.55 -24.13 -2.80
C SER A 96 -6.80 -24.12 -1.29
N ASN A 97 -6.75 -22.94 -0.65
CA ASN A 97 -7.02 -22.82 0.78
C ASN A 97 -8.49 -23.14 1.11
N LYS A 98 -9.44 -22.73 0.26
CA LYS A 98 -10.86 -23.12 0.41
C LYS A 98 -11.09 -24.62 0.32
N ARG A 99 -10.29 -25.35 -0.47
CA ARG A 99 -10.38 -26.83 -0.53
C ARG A 99 -9.88 -27.51 0.75
N LEU A 100 -8.94 -26.90 1.47
CA LEU A 100 -8.40 -27.43 2.73
C LEU A 100 -9.34 -27.20 3.92
N THR A 101 -10.19 -26.17 3.89
CA THR A 101 -11.14 -25.87 4.96
C THR A 101 -12.55 -26.44 4.74
N ALA A 102 -12.80 -27.05 3.58
CA ALA A 102 -14.08 -27.67 3.21
C ALA A 102 -14.13 -29.20 3.38
N ASN A 103 -13.07 -29.80 3.93
CA ASN A 103 -12.99 -31.21 4.35
C ASN A 103 -12.91 -31.30 5.88
#